data_AF-D3CSM7-F1
#
_entry.id   AF-D3CSM7-F1
#
_cell.length_a   1.000
_cell.length_b   1.000
_cell.length_c   1.000
_cell.angle_alpha   90.00
_cell.angle_beta   90.00
_cell.angle_gamma   90.00
#
_symmetry.space_group_name_H-M   'P 1'
#
loop_
_entity.id
_entity.type
_entity.pdbx_description
1 polymer ?
#
loop_
_entity_poly.entity_id
_entity_poly.type
_entity_poly.pdbx_seq_one_letter_code
_entity_poly.pdbx_strand_id
1 'polypeptide(L)'
;MASASGPPSPVGTPPARDGVAAGEVPAQSSQPRSDLLDRPAPSDPPADQIPAARPGRPQDGRARLLRLLWGRLPAPLWERHAAFLVVLVLAVAARVVVVWAYRPALLYYGDSPAYLDQAARRLWAGDWRPSGYPMFLRVLGAPDHLTRLVIVQHALTLLVGVALYATARRLFERFGPAAAARGRGGWPAALVAAPALLAPWVLDLGQFVLADSLFGTLVLGGVLGLAWPGRPAGWRFALAGLLLGAGVTVRTVGYGPIALGVAGTIILVIGHHRTGATSATSATSIADASSASSASSASSASSAGRAVRVVAPVVAFVLAAAAPVVAYSAWSASQGSGFTVSAHSGFFLYGRVAPFADCDRLPDDADLRSLCDPRPLAQRGSPVTYLWPDDSLLRQGNDLVPPGREELAGEFAQHVIRAQPWMMITTTARYLGGYFWPVQYETELTSRADTWELPDTTRNRLPDGQPHATDGYFAVKDLSDGPAAVLSFYSGLSYAVMPLVGLGLLAGVLAGAAGRIRGVAGPGRLFWLSAGAGMSTLLLSSLTSAFDYRYLGSVIGLLAAGAVLGAVALVRVLRARPADRFHGGTL
;
A
#
# COMPACT_ATOMS: atom_id res chain seq x y z
N MET A 1 39.02 -24.73 -20.15
CA MET A 1 40.03 -23.80 -20.69
C MET A 1 40.19 -22.66 -19.70
N ALA A 2 41.42 -22.47 -19.23
CA ALA A 2 41.77 -21.55 -18.14
C ALA A 2 41.80 -20.08 -18.61
N SER A 3 41.45 -19.16 -17.71
CA SER A 3 42.16 -17.88 -17.58
C SER A 3 41.94 -17.28 -16.20
N ALA A 4 43.06 -17.03 -15.54
CA ALA A 4 43.20 -16.33 -14.29
C ALA A 4 43.43 -14.84 -14.55
N SER A 5 42.97 -13.98 -13.64
CA SER A 5 43.51 -12.62 -13.47
C SER A 5 43.16 -12.13 -12.06
N GLY A 6 44.20 -11.81 -11.29
CA GLY A 6 44.14 -11.38 -9.88
C GLY A 6 43.68 -9.93 -9.65
N PRO A 7 43.69 -9.47 -8.39
CA PRO A 7 43.04 -8.24 -7.96
C PRO A 7 43.96 -7.00 -8.08
N PRO A 8 43.42 -5.77 -8.23
CA PRO A 8 44.22 -4.55 -8.24
C PRO A 8 44.42 -3.95 -6.83
N SER A 9 45.61 -3.39 -6.60
CA SER A 9 46.02 -2.59 -5.42
C SER A 9 45.59 -1.11 -5.54
N PRO A 10 45.60 -0.32 -4.43
CA PRO A 10 44.89 0.96 -4.36
C PRO A 10 45.71 2.21 -4.71
N VAL A 11 45.02 3.13 -5.39
CA VAL A 11 45.00 4.61 -5.32
C VAL A 11 46.26 5.36 -4.86
N GLY A 12 46.81 6.16 -5.79
CA GLY A 12 47.73 7.27 -5.51
C GLY A 12 47.00 8.59 -5.17
N THR A 13 47.59 9.33 -4.25
CA THR A 13 47.25 10.69 -3.79
C THR A 13 47.61 11.77 -4.82
N PRO A 14 46.89 12.91 -4.87
CA PRO A 14 47.40 14.14 -5.48
C PRO A 14 47.84 15.19 -4.41
N PRO A 15 48.67 16.17 -4.79
CA PRO A 15 49.46 16.97 -3.86
C PRO A 15 48.79 18.27 -3.40
N ALA A 16 49.37 18.81 -2.32
CA ALA A 16 49.08 20.06 -1.65
C ALA A 16 49.23 21.31 -2.54
N ARG A 17 48.48 22.37 -2.22
CA ARG A 17 48.71 23.74 -2.69
C ARG A 17 48.89 24.66 -1.49
N ASP A 18 50.06 25.28 -1.43
CA ASP A 18 50.38 26.44 -0.61
C ASP A 18 49.95 27.75 -1.30
N GLY A 19 49.46 28.69 -0.49
CA GLY A 19 50.07 30.03 -0.44
C GLY A 19 49.32 31.27 -1.00
N VAL A 20 48.95 32.17 -0.05
CA VAL A 20 49.10 33.66 -0.05
C VAL A 20 48.13 34.47 -0.96
N ALA A 21 47.52 35.63 -0.61
CA ALA A 21 47.68 36.70 0.39
C ALA A 21 46.30 37.34 0.73
N ALA A 22 45.98 37.73 1.97
CA ALA A 22 46.32 38.98 2.68
C ALA A 22 45.60 40.26 2.17
N GLY A 23 44.82 40.88 3.06
CA GLY A 23 44.15 42.18 2.89
C GLY A 23 43.35 42.58 4.13
N GLU A 24 44.04 43.02 5.18
CA GLU A 24 43.52 43.66 6.41
C GLU A 24 43.15 45.15 6.16
N VAL A 25 41.95 45.62 6.54
CA VAL A 25 41.60 46.48 7.73
C VAL A 25 42.06 47.97 7.54
N PRO A 26 41.25 49.04 7.82
CA PRO A 26 40.73 49.28 9.17
C PRO A 26 39.36 49.96 9.39
N ALA A 27 38.89 49.73 10.61
CA ALA A 27 37.83 50.44 11.31
C ALA A 27 38.24 51.89 11.65
N GLN A 28 37.26 52.80 11.72
CA GLN A 28 37.36 54.02 12.51
C GLN A 28 36.00 54.46 13.08
N SER A 29 36.05 54.68 14.39
CA SER A 29 35.06 55.29 15.28
C SER A 29 34.91 56.80 15.10
N SER A 30 33.74 57.36 15.36
CA SER A 30 33.62 58.64 16.10
C SER A 30 32.17 58.94 16.49
N GLN A 31 32.05 59.55 17.66
CA GLN A 31 30.84 59.83 18.44
C GLN A 31 30.50 61.36 18.30
N PRO A 32 29.64 62.00 19.13
CA PRO A 32 28.44 62.76 18.73
C PRO A 32 28.55 64.31 18.83
N ARG A 33 27.54 65.04 18.32
CA ARG A 33 27.10 66.42 18.69
C ARG A 33 25.92 66.81 17.78
N SER A 34 24.67 66.97 18.26
CA SER A 34 24.09 68.14 18.96
C SER A 34 24.39 69.47 18.28
N ASP A 35 23.39 70.05 17.61
CA ASP A 35 23.01 71.46 17.70
C ASP A 35 21.84 71.77 16.75
N LEU A 36 20.72 72.24 17.32
CA LEU A 36 20.00 73.47 16.96
C LEU A 36 18.54 73.41 17.44
N LEU A 37 18.39 73.89 18.68
CA LEU A 37 17.20 74.60 19.14
C LEU A 37 17.22 75.99 18.51
N ASP A 38 16.13 76.41 17.85
CA ASP A 38 15.53 77.74 18.04
C ASP A 38 14.32 77.97 17.12
N ARG A 39 13.12 78.04 17.72
CA ARG A 39 12.12 79.13 17.60
C ARG A 39 10.64 78.70 17.81
N PRO A 40 9.78 79.65 18.25
CA PRO A 40 8.74 79.41 19.25
C PRO A 40 7.35 79.10 18.67
N ALA A 41 6.49 78.59 19.56
CA ALA A 41 5.09 78.27 19.34
C ALA A 41 4.22 79.51 19.03
N PRO A 42 3.18 79.32 18.21
CA PRO A 42 1.89 79.95 18.49
C PRO A 42 0.70 78.98 18.38
N SER A 43 -0.11 78.99 19.44
CA SER A 43 -1.58 78.83 19.51
C SER A 43 -2.26 77.59 18.87
N ASP A 44 -2.89 76.79 19.73
CA ASP A 44 -3.89 75.77 19.41
C ASP A 44 -5.08 76.33 18.62
N PRO A 45 -5.53 75.64 17.55
CA PRO A 45 -6.90 75.66 17.07
C PRO A 45 -7.67 74.41 17.57
N PRO A 46 -9.02 74.43 17.53
CA PRO A 46 -9.87 73.74 18.49
C PRO A 46 -9.98 72.23 18.26
N ALA A 47 -10.28 71.55 19.38
CA ALA A 47 -10.70 70.16 19.41
C ALA A 47 -11.97 69.98 18.56
N ASP A 48 -11.82 69.31 17.42
CA ASP A 48 -12.76 68.29 16.95
C ASP A 48 -12.21 67.58 15.72
N GLN A 49 -12.38 66.25 15.70
CA GLN A 49 -12.04 65.29 14.64
C GLN A 49 -10.62 64.71 14.65
N ILE A 50 -10.36 63.83 15.62
CA ILE A 50 -9.46 62.68 15.42
C ILE A 50 -10.31 61.47 15.02
N PRO A 51 -10.28 60.98 13.77
CA PRO A 51 -10.69 59.61 13.51
C PRO A 51 -9.62 58.69 14.07
N ALA A 52 -9.99 57.84 15.03
CA ALA A 52 -9.13 56.82 15.60
C ALA A 52 -8.50 55.95 14.50
N ALA A 53 -7.20 56.13 14.24
CA ALA A 53 -6.42 55.18 13.45
C ALA A 53 -6.32 53.87 14.24
N ARG A 54 -7.16 52.90 13.88
CA ARG A 54 -7.04 51.52 14.37
C ARG A 54 -5.70 50.95 13.87
N PRO A 55 -4.87 50.35 14.74
CA PRO A 55 -3.69 49.65 14.28
C PRO A 55 -4.12 48.48 13.40
N GLY A 56 -3.67 48.48 12.15
CA GLY A 56 -3.88 47.38 11.22
C GLY A 56 -3.31 46.10 11.81
N ARG A 57 -4.19 45.11 12.07
CA ARG A 57 -3.78 43.79 12.53
C ARG A 57 -2.80 43.18 11.52
N PRO A 58 -1.70 42.53 11.93
CA PRO A 58 -0.79 41.80 11.04
C PRO A 58 -1.41 40.56 10.37
N GLN A 59 -2.74 40.38 10.44
CA GLN A 59 -3.45 39.19 9.98
C GLN A 59 -3.84 39.25 8.50
N ASP A 60 -3.84 40.42 7.86
CA ASP A 60 -4.30 40.58 6.48
C ASP A 60 -3.28 40.15 5.42
N GLY A 61 -1.97 40.20 5.73
CA GLY A 61 -0.93 39.75 4.79
C GLY A 61 -1.00 38.26 4.47
N ARG A 62 -1.23 37.43 5.50
CA ARG A 62 -1.41 35.98 5.35
C ARG A 62 -2.71 35.65 4.61
N ALA A 63 -3.82 36.31 4.94
CA ALA A 63 -5.09 36.10 4.25
C ALA A 63 -5.03 36.51 2.76
N ARG A 64 -4.25 37.54 2.42
CA ARG A 64 -4.07 38.03 1.05
C ARG A 64 -3.13 37.13 0.23
N LEU A 65 -2.05 36.60 0.83
CA LEU A 65 -1.18 35.59 0.20
C LEU A 65 -1.90 34.26 -0.02
N LEU A 66 -2.71 33.80 0.94
CA LEU A 66 -3.53 32.60 0.79
C LEU A 66 -4.62 32.77 -0.29
N ARG A 67 -5.20 33.96 -0.44
CA ARG A 67 -6.14 34.27 -1.54
C ARG A 67 -5.46 34.37 -2.91
N LEU A 68 -4.21 34.83 -2.98
CA LEU A 68 -3.44 34.91 -4.23
C LEU A 68 -2.92 33.54 -4.69
N LEU A 69 -2.53 32.67 -3.76
CA LEU A 69 -2.07 31.31 -4.05
C LEU A 69 -3.24 30.34 -4.36
N TRP A 70 -4.46 30.59 -3.86
CA TRP A 70 -5.62 29.69 -4.01
C TRP A 70 -6.86 30.27 -4.72
N GLY A 71 -6.82 31.52 -5.19
CA GLY A 71 -7.97 32.22 -5.81
C GLY A 71 -8.41 31.75 -7.20
N ARG A 72 -7.91 30.61 -7.70
CA ARG A 72 -8.24 30.08 -9.04
C ARG A 72 -9.21 28.91 -9.08
N LEU A 73 -9.67 28.41 -7.93
CA LEU A 73 -10.69 27.36 -7.87
C LEU A 73 -12.07 27.99 -7.72
N PRO A 74 -13.08 27.57 -8.50
CA PRO A 74 -14.43 28.10 -8.36
C PRO A 74 -14.93 27.87 -6.93
N ALA A 75 -15.44 28.93 -6.28
CA ALA A 75 -15.99 28.92 -4.92
C ALA A 75 -16.78 27.65 -4.51
N PRO A 76 -17.66 27.07 -5.38
CA PRO A 76 -18.40 25.85 -5.03
C PRO A 76 -17.54 24.58 -4.85
N LEU A 77 -16.34 24.48 -5.44
CA LEU A 77 -15.45 23.33 -5.22
C LEU A 77 -14.75 23.41 -3.86
N TRP A 78 -14.31 24.60 -3.46
CA TRP A 78 -13.63 24.80 -2.18
C TRP A 78 -14.55 24.49 -1.00
N GLU A 79 -15.78 24.99 -1.02
CA GLU A 79 -16.76 24.74 0.05
C GLU A 79 -17.09 23.25 0.24
N ARG A 80 -16.92 22.44 -0.81
CA ARG A 80 -17.25 21.01 -0.81
C ARG A 80 -16.04 20.12 -0.56
N HIS A 81 -14.84 20.57 -0.91
CA HIS A 81 -13.65 19.72 -0.96
C HIS A 81 -12.40 20.31 -0.29
N ALA A 82 -12.48 21.44 0.43
CA ALA A 82 -11.33 22.13 1.03
C ALA A 82 -10.37 21.19 1.79
N ALA A 83 -10.88 20.32 2.67
CA ALA A 83 -10.03 19.40 3.43
C ALA A 83 -9.27 18.42 2.52
N PHE A 84 -9.94 17.92 1.48
CA PHE A 84 -9.32 17.02 0.51
C PHE A 84 -8.30 17.76 -0.35
N LEU A 85 -8.59 18.99 -0.77
CA LEU A 85 -7.66 19.81 -1.56
C LEU A 85 -6.37 20.10 -0.78
N VAL A 86 -6.46 20.36 0.52
CA VAL A 86 -5.28 20.51 1.40
C VAL A 86 -4.47 19.22 1.42
N VAL A 87 -5.11 18.08 1.69
CA VAL A 87 -4.44 16.76 1.68
C VAL A 87 -3.79 16.47 0.32
N LEU A 88 -4.48 16.79 -0.78
CA LEU A 88 -3.99 16.58 -2.14
C LEU A 88 -2.77 17.46 -2.44
N VAL A 89 -2.80 18.74 -2.05
CA VAL A 89 -1.66 19.66 -2.21
C VAL A 89 -0.46 19.16 -1.41
N LEU A 90 -0.66 18.75 -0.15
CA LEU A 90 0.40 18.16 0.67
C LEU A 90 0.96 16.87 0.05
N ALA A 91 0.08 16.01 -0.50
CA ALA A 91 0.47 14.75 -1.12
C ALA A 91 1.28 14.96 -2.42
N VAL A 92 0.93 15.97 -3.22
CA VAL A 92 1.69 16.37 -4.41
C VAL A 92 3.02 16.98 -3.99
N ALA A 93 3.01 17.91 -3.03
CA ALA A 93 4.23 18.53 -2.53
C ALA A 93 5.21 17.49 -1.98
N ALA A 94 4.75 16.56 -1.15
CA ALA A 94 5.57 15.48 -0.62
C ALA A 94 6.21 14.64 -1.74
N ARG A 95 5.45 14.26 -2.77
CA ARG A 95 5.99 13.53 -3.95
C ARG A 95 7.04 14.33 -4.71
N VAL A 96 6.83 15.63 -4.90
CA VAL A 96 7.82 16.50 -5.56
C VAL A 96 9.11 16.56 -4.73
N VAL A 97 9.01 16.71 -3.41
CA VAL A 97 10.17 16.73 -2.52
C VAL A 97 10.89 15.38 -2.54
N VAL A 98 10.17 14.25 -2.53
CA VAL A 98 10.74 12.90 -2.64
C VAL A 98 11.51 12.73 -3.96
N VAL A 99 10.88 13.04 -5.10
CA VAL A 99 11.53 12.91 -6.41
C VAL A 99 12.76 13.83 -6.53
N TRP A 100 12.70 15.01 -5.90
CA TRP A 100 13.83 15.93 -5.87
C TRP A 100 14.97 15.43 -4.96
N ALA A 101 14.64 14.87 -3.79
CA ALA A 101 15.58 14.42 -2.79
C ALA A 101 16.38 13.18 -3.24
N TYR A 102 15.72 12.24 -3.93
CA TYR A 102 16.28 10.92 -4.26
C TYR A 102 16.39 10.73 -5.77
N ARG A 103 17.54 11.06 -6.39
CA ARG A 103 17.67 11.05 -7.85
C ARG A 103 18.56 9.92 -8.37
N PRO A 104 18.21 9.32 -9.54
CA PRO A 104 16.92 9.41 -10.22
C PRO A 104 15.83 8.53 -9.57
N ALA A 105 16.22 7.52 -8.78
CA ALA A 105 15.37 6.58 -8.07
C ALA A 105 16.20 5.84 -6.99
N LEU A 106 15.52 5.18 -6.04
CA LEU A 106 16.15 4.24 -5.11
C LEU A 106 16.19 2.84 -5.73
N LEU A 107 17.34 2.18 -5.63
CA LEU A 107 17.54 0.81 -6.10
C LEU A 107 17.69 -0.12 -4.89
N TYR A 108 16.86 -1.14 -4.81
CA TYR A 108 17.04 -2.22 -3.85
C TYR A 108 17.86 -3.35 -4.48
N TYR A 109 19.04 -3.60 -3.91
CA TYR A 109 20.01 -4.60 -4.36
C TYR A 109 19.65 -6.05 -3.96
N GLY A 110 18.36 -6.35 -3.86
CA GLY A 110 17.85 -7.72 -3.98
C GLY A 110 17.05 -7.93 -5.27
N ASP A 111 16.38 -6.89 -5.80
CA ASP A 111 15.42 -7.04 -6.89
C ASP A 111 15.60 -6.06 -8.06
N SER A 112 15.94 -4.79 -7.78
CA SER A 112 15.91 -3.73 -8.80
C SER A 112 16.84 -4.03 -9.99
N PRO A 113 18.07 -4.53 -9.80
CA PRO A 113 18.92 -4.92 -10.93
C PRO A 113 18.28 -5.99 -11.81
N ALA A 114 17.67 -7.02 -11.20
CA ALA A 114 17.00 -8.09 -11.93
C ALA A 114 15.81 -7.55 -12.74
N TYR A 115 14.95 -6.71 -12.14
CA TYR A 115 13.82 -6.10 -12.85
C TYR A 115 14.26 -5.24 -14.05
N LEU A 116 15.31 -4.43 -13.88
CA LEU A 116 15.85 -3.59 -14.95
C LEU A 116 16.51 -4.43 -16.04
N ASP A 117 17.22 -5.50 -15.69
CA ASP A 117 17.83 -6.43 -16.65
C ASP A 117 16.76 -7.15 -17.49
N GLN A 118 15.72 -7.68 -16.84
CA GLN A 118 14.55 -8.27 -17.53
C GLN A 118 13.92 -7.27 -18.50
N ALA A 119 13.78 -6.01 -18.08
CA ALA A 119 13.16 -4.97 -18.89
C ALA A 119 14.07 -4.49 -20.04
N ALA A 120 15.39 -4.47 -19.85
CA ALA A 120 16.35 -4.00 -20.86
C ALA A 120 16.67 -5.08 -21.90
N ARG A 121 16.99 -6.30 -21.47
CA ARG A 121 17.56 -7.32 -22.36
C ARG A 121 16.50 -8.25 -22.94
N ARG A 122 15.77 -8.95 -22.07
CA ARG A 122 14.81 -9.98 -22.46
C ARG A 122 13.83 -10.20 -21.33
N LEU A 123 12.54 -10.30 -21.64
CA LEU A 123 11.56 -10.77 -20.66
C LEU A 123 11.61 -12.30 -20.63
N TRP A 124 11.64 -12.88 -19.44
CA TRP A 124 11.48 -14.31 -19.24
C TRP A 124 10.43 -14.57 -18.16
N ALA A 125 9.76 -15.71 -18.28
CA ALA A 125 8.83 -16.18 -17.28
C ALA A 125 9.56 -17.12 -16.31
N GLY A 126 8.96 -17.37 -15.14
CA GLY A 126 9.42 -18.43 -14.26
C GLY A 126 10.61 -18.10 -13.37
N ASP A 127 10.95 -16.83 -13.14
CA ASP A 127 11.79 -16.47 -12.00
C ASP A 127 10.97 -16.51 -10.70
N TRP A 128 11.61 -16.44 -9.52
CA TRP A 128 10.93 -16.29 -8.24
C TRP A 128 10.16 -14.96 -8.16
N ARG A 129 10.41 -14.05 -9.10
CA ARG A 129 9.69 -12.79 -9.31
C ARG A 129 8.87 -12.86 -10.61
N PRO A 130 7.54 -12.66 -10.56
CA PRO A 130 6.73 -12.52 -11.75
C PRO A 130 7.17 -11.34 -12.63
N SER A 131 7.09 -11.52 -13.95
CA SER A 131 7.61 -10.59 -14.95
C SER A 131 6.66 -9.42 -15.28
N GLY A 132 5.52 -9.30 -14.60
CA GLY A 132 4.55 -8.21 -14.84
C GLY A 132 5.10 -6.82 -14.51
N TYR A 133 5.96 -6.68 -13.49
CA TYR A 133 6.64 -5.41 -13.23
C TYR A 133 7.73 -5.10 -14.28
N PRO A 134 8.63 -6.03 -14.65
CA PRO A 134 9.50 -5.88 -15.81
C PRO A 134 8.79 -5.47 -17.12
N MET A 135 7.62 -6.04 -17.41
CA MET A 135 6.81 -5.64 -18.56
C MET A 135 6.39 -4.18 -18.47
N PHE A 136 5.94 -3.74 -17.30
CA PHE A 136 5.61 -2.34 -17.04
C PHE A 136 6.83 -1.41 -17.19
N LEU A 137 8.00 -1.80 -16.66
CA LEU A 137 9.25 -1.07 -16.82
C LEU A 137 9.63 -0.90 -18.30
N ARG A 138 9.49 -1.95 -19.10
CA ARG A 138 9.77 -1.92 -20.54
C ARG A 138 8.83 -1.00 -21.28
N VAL A 139 7.53 -1.05 -21.00
CA VAL A 139 6.53 -0.16 -21.63
C VAL A 139 6.84 1.32 -21.37
N LEU A 140 7.36 1.64 -20.19
CA LEU A 140 7.74 3.02 -19.85
C LEU A 140 9.10 3.45 -20.41
N GLY A 141 9.91 2.53 -20.93
CA GLY A 141 11.32 2.80 -21.25
C GLY A 141 12.12 3.15 -19.99
N ALA A 142 11.82 2.50 -18.86
CA ALA A 142 12.47 2.74 -17.58
C ALA A 142 13.99 2.48 -17.57
N PRO A 143 14.55 1.48 -18.31
CA PRO A 143 16.00 1.30 -18.38
C PRO A 143 16.77 2.54 -18.83
N ASP A 144 16.17 3.39 -19.66
CA ASP A 144 16.80 4.62 -20.16
C ASP A 144 16.50 5.84 -19.26
N HIS A 145 15.35 5.84 -18.56
CA HIS A 145 14.85 7.01 -17.83
C HIS A 145 14.13 6.64 -16.52
N LEU A 146 14.90 6.35 -15.45
CA LEU A 146 14.36 6.03 -14.13
C LEU A 146 13.51 7.16 -13.51
N THR A 147 13.78 8.43 -13.82
CA THR A 147 12.94 9.55 -13.35
C THR A 147 11.52 9.47 -13.92
N ARG A 148 11.36 9.02 -15.17
CA ARG A 148 10.04 8.82 -15.77
C ARG A 148 9.27 7.73 -15.02
N LEU A 149 9.94 6.63 -14.67
CA LEU A 149 9.35 5.55 -13.88
C LEU A 149 8.82 6.07 -12.55
N VAL A 150 9.64 6.72 -11.73
CA VAL A 150 9.19 7.17 -10.39
C VAL A 150 8.06 8.20 -10.48
N ILE A 151 8.10 9.11 -11.48
CA ILE A 151 6.98 10.03 -11.73
C ILE A 151 5.69 9.27 -12.02
N VAL A 152 5.72 8.25 -12.88
CA VAL A 152 4.55 7.43 -13.19
C VAL A 152 4.07 6.66 -11.97
N GLN A 153 4.97 6.05 -11.17
CA GLN A 153 4.60 5.35 -9.94
C GLN A 153 3.91 6.30 -8.94
N HIS A 154 4.49 7.47 -8.69
CA HIS A 154 3.90 8.49 -7.82
C HIS A 154 2.56 9.02 -8.32
N ALA A 155 2.40 9.17 -9.64
CA ALA A 155 1.14 9.59 -10.25
C ALA A 155 0.06 8.51 -10.10
N LEU A 156 0.40 7.23 -10.31
CA LEU A 156 -0.51 6.10 -10.15
C LEU A 156 -1.01 5.98 -8.70
N THR A 157 -0.11 6.07 -7.71
CA THR A 157 -0.52 6.03 -6.29
C THR A 157 -1.37 7.25 -5.90
N LEU A 158 -1.07 8.43 -6.45
CA LEU A 158 -1.87 9.63 -6.25
C LEU A 158 -3.28 9.48 -6.82
N LEU A 159 -3.39 9.01 -8.08
CA LEU A 159 -4.67 8.83 -8.77
C LEU A 159 -5.59 7.84 -8.04
N VAL A 160 -5.04 6.71 -7.58
CA VAL A 160 -5.86 5.74 -6.84
C VAL A 160 -6.27 6.27 -5.46
N GLY A 161 -5.45 7.10 -4.80
CA GLY A 161 -5.83 7.82 -3.57
C GLY A 161 -6.95 8.84 -3.80
N VAL A 162 -6.93 9.56 -4.93
CA VAL A 162 -8.04 10.44 -5.36
C VAL A 162 -9.31 9.63 -5.63
N ALA A 163 -9.19 8.46 -6.28
CA ALA A 163 -10.33 7.57 -6.51
C ALA A 163 -10.91 7.02 -5.20
N LEU A 164 -10.07 6.74 -4.19
CA LEU A 164 -10.51 6.34 -2.86
C LEU A 164 -11.33 7.46 -2.19
N TYR A 165 -10.86 8.71 -2.27
CA TYR A 165 -11.62 9.87 -1.80
C TYR A 165 -12.99 9.96 -2.47
N ALA A 166 -13.04 9.89 -3.81
CA ALA A 166 -14.28 9.97 -4.56
C ALA A 166 -15.26 8.84 -4.17
N THR A 167 -14.74 7.62 -3.98
CA THR A 167 -15.51 6.44 -3.57
C THR A 167 -16.07 6.63 -2.17
N ALA A 168 -15.23 6.98 -1.20
CA ALA A 168 -15.64 7.24 0.19
C ALA A 168 -16.68 8.35 0.26
N ARG A 169 -16.46 9.46 -0.48
CA ARG A 169 -17.41 10.57 -0.55
C ARG A 169 -18.77 10.14 -1.06
N ARG A 170 -18.84 9.44 -2.19
CA ARG A 170 -20.10 8.94 -2.76
C ARG A 170 -20.81 7.96 -1.83
N LEU A 171 -20.06 7.14 -1.09
CA LEU A 171 -20.65 6.24 -0.10
C LEU A 171 -21.23 7.01 1.09
N PHE A 172 -20.51 8.00 1.62
CA PHE A 172 -21.01 8.84 2.71
C PHE A 172 -22.23 9.67 2.31
N GLU A 173 -22.32 10.12 1.06
CA GLU A 173 -23.52 10.80 0.53
C GLU A 173 -24.75 9.90 0.49
N ARG A 174 -24.58 8.62 0.12
CA ARG A 174 -25.70 7.68 -0.05
C ARG A 174 -26.20 7.05 1.25
N PHE A 175 -25.32 6.84 2.23
CA PHE A 175 -25.63 6.03 3.41
C PHE A 175 -25.74 6.83 4.73
N GLY A 176 -25.82 8.17 4.68
CA GLY A 176 -25.90 8.97 5.92
C GLY A 176 -26.45 10.40 5.80
N PRO A 177 -27.73 10.65 6.15
CA PRO A 177 -28.34 12.00 6.16
C PRO A 177 -27.67 12.96 7.15
N ALA A 178 -27.28 12.48 8.34
CA ALA A 178 -26.64 13.31 9.37
C ALA A 178 -25.11 13.53 9.16
N ALA A 179 -24.47 12.71 8.31
CA ALA A 179 -23.05 12.80 7.96
C ALA A 179 -22.81 13.67 6.71
N ALA A 180 -23.74 13.64 5.74
CA ALA A 180 -23.75 14.55 4.60
C ALA A 180 -23.99 16.01 5.00
N ALA A 181 -24.88 16.26 5.98
CA ALA A 181 -25.15 17.60 6.52
C ALA A 181 -23.96 18.22 7.29
N ARG A 182 -23.05 17.39 7.82
CA ARG A 182 -21.79 17.81 8.49
C ARG A 182 -20.55 17.78 7.58
N GLY A 183 -20.73 17.39 6.32
CA GLY A 183 -19.67 17.24 5.32
C GLY A 183 -19.29 18.52 4.57
N ARG A 184 -19.55 19.71 5.14
CA ARG A 184 -18.95 20.96 4.64
C ARG A 184 -17.42 20.77 4.59
N GLY A 185 -16.81 21.00 3.42
CA GLY A 185 -15.38 20.81 3.17
C GLY A 185 -14.88 19.37 2.91
N GLY A 186 -15.74 18.33 2.94
CA GLY A 186 -15.39 16.98 2.50
C GLY A 186 -14.45 16.18 3.41
N TRP A 187 -14.29 16.60 4.67
CA TRP A 187 -13.25 16.09 5.59
C TRP A 187 -13.34 14.59 5.95
N PRO A 188 -14.50 13.93 6.13
CA PRO A 188 -14.51 12.51 6.50
C PRO A 188 -13.96 11.62 5.38
N ALA A 189 -14.30 11.93 4.13
CA ALA A 189 -13.75 11.25 2.97
C ALA A 189 -12.26 11.57 2.80
N ALA A 190 -11.84 12.81 3.09
CA ALA A 190 -10.44 13.19 3.08
C ALA A 190 -9.62 12.38 4.09
N LEU A 191 -10.13 12.16 5.31
CA LEU A 191 -9.47 11.32 6.32
C LEU A 191 -9.32 9.86 5.88
N VAL A 192 -10.32 9.29 5.19
CA VAL A 192 -10.23 7.93 4.64
C VAL A 192 -9.15 7.84 3.56
N ALA A 193 -9.03 8.86 2.72
CA ALA A 193 -8.07 8.89 1.61
C ALA A 193 -6.65 9.31 2.02
N ALA A 194 -6.51 10.06 3.13
CA ALA A 194 -5.23 10.62 3.56
C ALA A 194 -4.12 9.58 3.71
N PRO A 195 -4.34 8.39 4.32
CA PRO A 195 -3.29 7.38 4.41
C PRO A 195 -2.82 6.89 3.04
N ALA A 196 -3.72 6.66 2.08
CA ALA A 196 -3.33 6.24 0.73
C ALA A 196 -2.60 7.35 -0.06
N LEU A 197 -2.68 8.60 0.38
CA LEU A 197 -2.04 9.75 -0.26
C LEU A 197 -0.73 10.18 0.42
N LEU A 198 -0.66 10.04 1.74
CA LEU A 198 0.41 10.62 2.57
C LEU A 198 1.21 9.60 3.37
N ALA A 199 0.71 8.38 3.62
CA ALA A 199 1.45 7.42 4.45
C ALA A 199 2.89 7.27 3.91
N PRO A 200 3.93 7.36 4.76
CA PRO A 200 5.29 7.50 4.25
C PRO A 200 5.68 6.31 3.38
N TRP A 201 5.36 5.07 3.75
CA TRP A 201 5.64 3.90 2.91
C TRP A 201 4.97 3.89 1.52
N VAL A 202 3.90 4.67 1.30
CA VAL A 202 3.35 4.88 -0.06
C VAL A 202 4.27 5.79 -0.88
N LEU A 203 4.88 6.79 -0.26
CA LEU A 203 5.86 7.68 -0.87
C LEU A 203 7.21 6.96 -1.06
N ASP A 204 7.67 6.23 -0.03
CA ASP A 204 8.94 5.54 0.00
C ASP A 204 9.02 4.56 -1.17
N LEU A 205 8.08 3.61 -1.24
CA LEU A 205 8.03 2.60 -2.29
C LEU A 205 7.78 3.21 -3.68
N GLY A 206 7.12 4.37 -3.77
CA GLY A 206 6.94 5.10 -5.03
C GLY A 206 8.25 5.56 -5.66
N GLN A 207 9.29 5.74 -4.83
CA GLN A 207 10.63 6.16 -5.25
C GLN A 207 11.57 4.99 -5.52
N PHE A 208 11.25 3.80 -5.02
CA PHE A 208 11.99 2.58 -5.31
C PHE A 208 11.66 2.02 -6.70
N VAL A 209 12.65 1.41 -7.35
CA VAL A 209 12.45 0.57 -8.53
C VAL A 209 12.00 -0.82 -8.07
N LEU A 210 10.74 -0.90 -7.64
CA LEU A 210 10.12 -2.09 -7.08
C LEU A 210 8.66 -2.26 -7.52
N ALA A 211 8.19 -3.51 -7.54
CA ALA A 211 6.85 -3.89 -7.98
C ALA A 211 5.71 -3.39 -7.07
N ASP A 212 6.04 -2.96 -5.86
CA ASP A 212 5.13 -2.73 -4.75
C ASP A 212 4.11 -1.61 -5.00
N SER A 213 4.53 -0.47 -5.55
CA SER A 213 3.62 0.64 -5.84
C SER A 213 2.63 0.32 -6.96
N LEU A 214 3.09 -0.41 -7.99
CA LEU A 214 2.21 -0.89 -9.05
C LEU A 214 1.20 -1.88 -8.49
N PHE A 215 1.66 -2.86 -7.71
CA PHE A 215 0.82 -3.85 -7.04
C PHE A 215 -0.26 -3.19 -6.17
N GLY A 216 0.13 -2.31 -5.24
CA GLY A 216 -0.80 -1.63 -4.34
C GLY A 216 -1.83 -0.78 -5.10
N THR A 217 -1.43 -0.14 -6.19
CA THR A 217 -2.32 0.64 -7.07
C THR A 217 -3.36 -0.27 -7.74
N LEU A 218 -2.93 -1.39 -8.33
CA LEU A 218 -3.82 -2.35 -8.98
C LEU A 218 -4.83 -2.94 -7.98
N VAL A 219 -4.35 -3.33 -6.79
CA VAL A 219 -5.19 -3.92 -5.74
C VAL A 219 -6.23 -2.91 -5.23
N LEU A 220 -5.80 -1.69 -4.87
CA LEU A 220 -6.75 -0.67 -4.43
C LEU A 220 -7.71 -0.28 -5.55
N GLY A 221 -7.25 -0.13 -6.79
CA GLY A 221 -8.11 0.16 -7.94
C GLY A 221 -9.21 -0.89 -8.14
N GLY A 222 -8.86 -2.18 -8.06
CA GLY A 222 -9.83 -3.27 -8.13
C GLY A 222 -10.84 -3.25 -6.98
N VAL A 223 -10.36 -3.04 -5.75
CA VAL A 223 -11.20 -2.88 -4.55
C VAL A 223 -12.18 -1.71 -4.71
N LEU A 224 -11.73 -0.57 -5.22
CA LEU A 224 -12.59 0.61 -5.44
C LEU A 224 -13.65 0.35 -6.51
N GLY A 225 -13.30 -0.37 -7.58
CA GLY A 225 -14.25 -0.79 -8.62
C GLY A 225 -15.43 -1.60 -8.06
N LEU A 226 -15.15 -2.53 -7.14
CA LEU A 226 -16.15 -3.31 -6.43
C LEU A 226 -16.91 -2.48 -5.38
N ALA A 227 -16.20 -1.64 -4.63
CA ALA A 227 -16.78 -0.81 -3.58
C ALA A 227 -17.61 0.38 -4.10
N TRP A 228 -17.51 0.70 -5.40
CA TRP A 228 -18.17 1.87 -5.96
C TRP A 228 -19.71 1.77 -5.90
N PRO A 229 -20.41 2.83 -5.48
CA PRO A 229 -21.86 2.81 -5.37
C PRO A 229 -22.59 2.84 -6.71
N GLY A 230 -23.59 1.96 -6.84
CA GLY A 230 -24.42 1.83 -8.05
C GLY A 230 -24.94 0.40 -8.21
N ARG A 231 -25.69 0.18 -9.30
CA ARG A 231 -26.09 -1.16 -9.74
C ARG A 231 -24.86 -1.96 -10.16
N PRO A 232 -24.84 -3.28 -9.97
CA PRO A 232 -23.74 -4.12 -10.42
C PRO A 232 -23.70 -4.13 -11.95
N ALA A 233 -22.76 -3.37 -12.52
CA ALA A 233 -22.54 -3.30 -13.96
C ALA A 233 -21.41 -4.26 -14.34
N GLY A 234 -21.64 -5.17 -15.29
CA GLY A 234 -20.68 -6.21 -15.67
C GLY A 234 -19.28 -5.68 -15.99
N TRP A 235 -19.18 -4.55 -16.71
CA TRP A 235 -17.90 -3.93 -17.05
C TRP A 235 -17.08 -3.49 -15.83
N ARG A 236 -17.73 -3.02 -14.74
CA ARG A 236 -17.03 -2.60 -13.51
C ARG A 236 -16.43 -3.79 -12.79
N PHE A 237 -17.17 -4.89 -12.75
CA PHE A 237 -16.72 -6.14 -12.17
C PHE A 237 -15.62 -6.76 -13.02
N ALA A 238 -15.72 -6.70 -14.35
CA ALA A 238 -14.65 -7.08 -15.26
C ALA A 238 -13.39 -6.24 -15.04
N LEU A 239 -13.51 -4.90 -14.98
CA LEU A 239 -12.36 -4.02 -14.71
C LEU A 239 -11.72 -4.33 -13.35
N ALA A 240 -12.53 -4.52 -12.30
CA ALA A 240 -12.02 -4.90 -10.99
C ALA A 240 -11.29 -6.25 -11.02
N GLY A 241 -11.87 -7.24 -11.71
CA GLY A 241 -11.24 -8.54 -11.92
C GLY A 241 -9.89 -8.40 -12.64
N LEU A 242 -9.86 -7.68 -13.76
CA LEU A 242 -8.66 -7.43 -14.55
C LEU A 242 -7.54 -6.79 -13.72
N LEU A 243 -7.85 -5.77 -12.93
CA LEU A 243 -6.86 -5.11 -12.07
C LEU A 243 -6.30 -6.04 -10.99
N LEU A 244 -7.16 -6.81 -10.31
CA LEU A 244 -6.71 -7.77 -9.29
C LEU A 244 -5.92 -8.94 -9.90
N GLY A 245 -6.35 -9.42 -11.07
CA GLY A 245 -5.65 -10.42 -11.88
C GLY A 245 -4.26 -9.97 -12.32
N ALA A 246 -4.15 -8.74 -12.82
CA ALA A 246 -2.85 -8.14 -13.18
C ALA A 246 -1.95 -7.96 -11.94
N GLY A 247 -2.54 -7.73 -10.76
CA GLY A 247 -1.80 -7.70 -9.50
C GLY A 247 -1.03 -8.99 -9.24
N VAL A 248 -1.56 -10.16 -9.60
CA VAL A 248 -0.89 -11.46 -9.42
C VAL A 248 0.35 -11.60 -10.31
N THR A 249 0.29 -11.11 -11.55
CA THR A 249 1.44 -11.16 -12.46
C THR A 249 2.52 -10.14 -12.10
N VAL A 250 2.23 -9.22 -11.19
CA VAL A 250 3.19 -8.27 -10.60
C VAL A 250 3.75 -8.82 -9.28
N ARG A 251 2.90 -9.39 -8.41
CA ARG A 251 3.30 -10.08 -7.18
C ARG A 251 2.35 -11.24 -6.86
N THR A 252 2.90 -12.40 -6.54
CA THR A 252 2.12 -13.61 -6.21
C THR A 252 1.22 -13.44 -4.99
N VAL A 253 1.55 -12.57 -4.04
CA VAL A 253 0.65 -12.23 -2.91
C VAL A 253 -0.70 -11.63 -3.35
N GLY A 254 -0.86 -11.27 -4.63
CA GLY A 254 -2.12 -10.88 -5.24
C GLY A 254 -3.22 -11.94 -5.24
N TYR A 255 -2.89 -13.23 -5.02
CA TYR A 255 -3.92 -14.28 -4.90
C TYR A 255 -4.89 -14.01 -3.75
N GLY A 256 -4.41 -13.43 -2.64
CA GLY A 256 -5.25 -13.05 -1.50
C GLY A 256 -6.32 -12.02 -1.88
N PRO A 257 -5.94 -10.85 -2.45
CA PRO A 257 -6.90 -9.87 -2.96
C PRO A 257 -7.87 -10.42 -4.00
N ILE A 258 -7.44 -11.30 -4.93
CA ILE A 258 -8.35 -11.92 -5.90
C ILE A 258 -9.41 -12.76 -5.19
N ALA A 259 -9.03 -13.63 -4.26
CA ALA A 259 -9.97 -14.49 -3.53
C ALA A 259 -11.04 -13.66 -2.80
N LEU A 260 -10.63 -12.55 -2.17
CA LEU A 260 -11.56 -11.63 -1.54
C LEU A 260 -12.40 -10.82 -2.53
N GLY A 261 -11.86 -10.51 -3.71
CA GLY A 261 -12.61 -9.91 -4.80
C GLY A 261 -13.73 -10.83 -5.30
N VAL A 262 -13.48 -12.13 -5.44
CA VAL A 262 -14.50 -13.15 -5.80
C VAL A 262 -15.58 -13.21 -4.71
N ALA A 263 -15.19 -13.41 -3.45
CA ALA A 263 -16.13 -13.49 -2.34
C ALA A 263 -16.96 -12.19 -2.21
N GLY A 264 -16.30 -11.04 -2.29
CA GLY A 264 -16.94 -9.73 -2.26
C GLY A 264 -17.92 -9.54 -3.41
N THR A 265 -17.57 -9.99 -4.61
CA THR A 265 -18.44 -9.95 -5.79
C THR A 265 -19.71 -10.76 -5.58
N ILE A 266 -19.59 -12.01 -5.12
CA ILE A 266 -20.72 -12.88 -4.82
C ILE A 266 -21.65 -12.22 -3.79
N ILE A 267 -21.08 -11.71 -2.69
CA ILE A 267 -21.86 -11.06 -1.62
C ILE A 267 -22.59 -9.81 -2.12
N LEU A 268 -21.90 -8.94 -2.87
CA LEU A 268 -22.48 -7.68 -3.37
C LEU A 268 -23.62 -7.91 -4.35
N VAL A 269 -23.48 -8.89 -5.23
CA VAL A 269 -24.52 -9.23 -6.21
C VAL A 269 -25.73 -9.84 -5.51
N ILE A 270 -25.53 -10.83 -4.62
CA ILE A 270 -26.63 -11.46 -3.87
C ILE A 270 -27.39 -10.41 -3.04
N GLY A 271 -26.67 -9.51 -2.35
CA GLY A 271 -27.26 -8.42 -1.57
C GLY A 271 -28.11 -7.46 -2.42
N HIS A 272 -27.62 -7.08 -3.61
CA HIS A 272 -28.37 -6.19 -4.51
C HIS A 272 -29.69 -6.82 -4.99
N HIS A 273 -29.71 -8.12 -5.23
CA HIS A 273 -30.92 -8.81 -5.69
C HIS A 273 -31.93 -9.08 -4.56
N ARG A 274 -31.47 -9.34 -3.34
CA ARG A 274 -32.35 -9.49 -2.18
C ARG A 274 -33.11 -8.20 -1.88
N THR A 275 -32.41 -7.07 -1.89
CA THR A 275 -33.01 -5.74 -1.69
C THR A 275 -33.99 -5.35 -2.79
N GLY A 276 -33.68 -5.66 -4.05
CA GLY A 276 -34.58 -5.42 -5.18
C GLY A 276 -35.84 -6.30 -5.18
N ALA A 277 -35.76 -7.53 -4.68
CA ALA A 277 -36.91 -8.43 -4.57
C ALA A 277 -37.88 -7.96 -3.48
N THR A 278 -37.38 -7.55 -2.30
CA THR A 278 -38.21 -7.05 -1.20
C THR A 278 -38.98 -5.78 -1.57
N SER A 279 -38.36 -4.86 -2.32
CA SER A 279 -39.05 -3.64 -2.79
C SER A 279 -40.14 -3.91 -3.82
N ALA A 280 -40.01 -4.98 -4.61
CA ALA A 280 -41.02 -5.37 -5.59
C ALA A 280 -42.24 -6.01 -4.91
N THR A 281 -42.04 -6.90 -3.95
CA THR A 281 -43.13 -7.58 -3.23
C THR A 281 -44.00 -6.60 -2.42
N SER A 282 -43.41 -5.54 -1.86
CA SER A 282 -44.16 -4.48 -1.18
C SER A 282 -45.03 -3.64 -2.12
N ALA A 283 -44.64 -3.51 -3.39
CA ALA A 283 -45.40 -2.76 -4.40
C ALA A 283 -46.53 -3.61 -5.02
N THR A 284 -46.32 -4.91 -5.24
CA THR A 284 -47.36 -5.83 -5.74
C THR A 284 -48.44 -6.13 -4.69
N SER A 285 -48.10 -6.11 -3.39
CA SER A 285 -49.09 -6.27 -2.30
C SER A 285 -50.15 -5.16 -2.24
N ILE A 286 -49.93 -4.02 -2.92
CA ILE A 286 -50.89 -2.92 -3.00
C ILE A 286 -51.73 -2.99 -4.29
N ALA A 287 -51.26 -3.73 -5.30
CA ALA A 287 -51.87 -3.76 -6.64
C ALA A 287 -52.71 -5.02 -6.93
N ASP A 288 -52.41 -6.17 -6.31
CA ASP A 288 -53.08 -7.44 -6.66
C ASP A 288 -54.11 -7.87 -5.60
N ALA A 289 -55.30 -7.27 -5.69
CA ALA A 289 -56.55 -7.83 -5.16
C ALA A 289 -57.47 -8.38 -6.28
N SER A 290 -56.99 -8.47 -7.53
CA SER A 290 -57.81 -8.99 -8.62
C SER A 290 -56.96 -9.65 -9.71
N SER A 291 -57.29 -10.91 -10.01
CA SER A 291 -56.81 -11.77 -11.12
C SER A 291 -55.71 -12.79 -10.78
N ALA A 292 -56.14 -13.99 -10.41
CA ALA A 292 -55.30 -15.19 -10.32
C ALA A 292 -55.79 -16.22 -11.36
N SER A 293 -55.13 -16.32 -12.51
CA SER A 293 -55.26 -17.51 -13.39
C SER A 293 -54.19 -17.70 -14.49
N SER A 294 -53.04 -17.00 -14.50
CA SER A 294 -52.01 -17.17 -15.55
C SER A 294 -50.54 -17.24 -15.08
N ALA A 295 -50.28 -17.68 -13.84
CA ALA A 295 -48.99 -17.48 -13.17
C ALA A 295 -47.89 -18.56 -13.38
N SER A 296 -48.17 -19.71 -14.01
CA SER A 296 -47.20 -20.84 -13.99
C SER A 296 -46.07 -20.72 -15.02
N SER A 297 -46.34 -20.27 -16.25
CA SER A 297 -45.33 -20.18 -17.32
C SER A 297 -44.45 -18.92 -17.25
N ALA A 298 -44.95 -17.83 -16.64
CA ALA A 298 -44.18 -16.61 -16.39
C ALA A 298 -43.14 -16.77 -15.25
N SER A 299 -43.36 -17.73 -14.35
CA SER A 299 -42.51 -17.93 -13.16
C SER A 299 -41.11 -18.47 -13.51
N SER A 300 -40.99 -19.39 -14.48
CA SER A 300 -39.71 -20.01 -14.88
C SER A 300 -38.83 -19.08 -15.73
N ALA A 301 -39.43 -18.29 -16.63
CA ALA A 301 -38.72 -17.25 -17.38
C ALA A 301 -38.21 -16.14 -16.45
N SER A 302 -38.96 -15.82 -15.39
CA SER A 302 -38.57 -14.82 -14.39
C SER A 302 -37.45 -15.28 -13.45
N SER A 303 -37.32 -16.59 -13.20
CA SER A 303 -36.26 -17.16 -12.36
C SER A 303 -34.95 -17.29 -13.15
N ALA A 304 -35.02 -17.74 -14.41
CA ALA A 304 -33.87 -17.80 -15.31
C ALA A 304 -33.28 -16.40 -15.58
N GLY A 305 -34.12 -15.39 -15.87
CA GLY A 305 -33.67 -14.01 -16.04
C GLY A 305 -33.07 -13.37 -14.77
N ARG A 306 -33.49 -13.82 -13.57
CA ARG A 306 -32.91 -13.40 -12.29
C ARG A 306 -31.54 -14.05 -12.05
N ALA A 307 -31.43 -15.35 -12.33
CA ALA A 307 -30.18 -16.11 -12.21
C ALA A 307 -29.11 -15.53 -13.15
N VAL A 308 -29.45 -15.24 -14.41
CA VAL A 308 -28.51 -14.62 -15.37
C VAL A 308 -28.00 -13.26 -14.91
N ARG A 309 -28.86 -12.41 -14.32
CA ARG A 309 -28.46 -11.09 -13.79
C ARG A 309 -27.56 -11.18 -12.55
N VAL A 310 -27.67 -12.25 -11.76
CA VAL A 310 -26.78 -12.54 -10.63
C VAL A 310 -25.45 -13.13 -11.12
N VAL A 311 -25.50 -14.05 -12.07
CA VAL A 311 -24.29 -14.77 -12.52
C VAL A 311 -23.39 -13.88 -13.40
N ALA A 312 -23.96 -13.01 -14.23
CA ALA A 312 -23.18 -12.23 -15.19
C ALA A 312 -22.07 -11.35 -14.58
N PRO A 313 -22.29 -10.56 -13.51
CA PRO A 313 -21.22 -9.77 -12.89
C PRO A 313 -20.14 -10.65 -12.23
N VAL A 314 -20.53 -11.78 -11.65
CA VAL A 314 -19.58 -12.75 -11.04
C VAL A 314 -18.70 -13.36 -12.12
N VAL A 315 -19.30 -13.85 -13.21
CA VAL A 315 -18.58 -14.41 -14.35
C VAL A 315 -17.67 -13.35 -15.00
N ALA A 316 -18.17 -12.13 -15.17
CA ALA A 316 -17.37 -11.02 -15.71
C ALA A 316 -16.13 -10.74 -14.85
N PHE A 317 -16.27 -10.70 -13.52
CA PHE A 317 -15.14 -10.57 -12.61
C PHE A 317 -14.16 -11.73 -12.74
N VAL A 318 -14.65 -12.97 -12.66
CA VAL A 318 -13.80 -14.18 -12.64
C VAL A 318 -13.04 -14.32 -13.95
N LEU A 319 -13.69 -14.17 -15.10
CA LEU A 319 -13.04 -14.25 -16.40
C LEU A 319 -11.99 -13.16 -16.58
N ALA A 320 -12.31 -11.93 -16.19
CA ALA A 320 -11.35 -10.82 -16.31
C ALA A 320 -10.17 -10.95 -15.33
N ALA A 321 -10.38 -11.49 -14.14
CA ALA A 321 -9.29 -11.79 -13.20
C ALA A 321 -8.41 -12.96 -13.66
N ALA A 322 -9.02 -13.98 -14.27
CA ALA A 322 -8.30 -15.12 -14.82
C ALA A 322 -7.48 -14.74 -16.06
N ALA A 323 -7.96 -13.81 -16.90
CA ALA A 323 -7.31 -13.44 -18.16
C ALA A 323 -5.80 -13.10 -18.06
N PRO A 324 -5.34 -12.16 -17.21
CA PRO A 324 -3.91 -11.87 -17.09
C PRO A 324 -3.11 -13.03 -16.49
N VAL A 325 -3.68 -13.75 -15.52
CA VAL A 325 -3.03 -14.90 -14.88
C VAL A 325 -2.83 -16.05 -15.88
N VAL A 326 -3.87 -16.41 -16.61
CA VAL A 326 -3.84 -17.47 -17.63
C VAL A 326 -2.93 -17.08 -18.79
N ALA A 327 -3.01 -15.83 -19.28
CA ALA A 327 -2.13 -15.36 -20.35
C ALA A 327 -0.65 -15.41 -19.94
N TYR A 328 -0.34 -14.98 -18.71
CA TYR A 328 1.01 -15.07 -18.18
C TYR A 328 1.46 -16.52 -18.00
N SER A 329 0.64 -17.38 -17.39
CA SER A 329 0.97 -18.79 -17.19
C SER A 329 1.14 -19.55 -18.51
N ALA A 330 0.36 -19.21 -19.55
CA ALA A 330 0.53 -19.76 -20.89
C ALA A 330 1.85 -19.31 -21.53
N TRP A 331 2.21 -18.03 -21.37
CA TRP A 331 3.53 -17.52 -21.79
C TRP A 331 4.67 -18.21 -21.01
N SER A 332 4.49 -18.46 -19.71
CA SER A 332 5.43 -19.24 -18.90
C SER A 332 5.62 -20.67 -19.42
N ALA A 333 4.51 -21.36 -19.73
CA ALA A 333 4.57 -22.70 -20.32
C ALA A 333 5.28 -22.69 -21.68
N SER A 334 5.06 -21.66 -22.50
CA SER A 334 5.73 -21.51 -23.80
C SER A 334 7.25 -21.33 -23.71
N GLN A 335 7.77 -20.92 -22.53
CA GLN A 335 9.21 -20.76 -22.27
C GLN A 335 9.82 -21.95 -21.50
N GLY A 336 9.06 -23.02 -21.28
CA GLY A 336 9.53 -24.21 -20.57
C GLY A 336 9.48 -24.11 -19.04
N SER A 337 8.92 -23.03 -18.49
CA SER A 337 8.82 -22.82 -17.03
C SER A 337 7.53 -23.37 -16.41
N GLY A 338 6.73 -24.11 -17.18
CA GLY A 338 5.44 -24.65 -16.75
C GLY A 338 4.29 -23.62 -16.70
N PHE A 339 3.07 -24.11 -16.48
CA PHE A 339 1.87 -23.27 -16.40
C PHE A 339 1.74 -22.63 -15.00
N THR A 340 2.58 -21.63 -14.73
CA THR A 340 2.67 -20.96 -13.43
C THR A 340 2.97 -19.47 -13.57
N VAL A 341 2.67 -18.70 -12.53
CA VAL A 341 3.04 -17.29 -12.42
C VAL A 341 4.46 -17.11 -11.84
N SER A 342 4.89 -18.07 -11.01
CA SER A 342 6.24 -18.13 -10.43
C SER A 342 6.69 -19.58 -10.39
N ALA A 343 7.93 -19.86 -10.79
CA ALA A 343 8.46 -21.23 -10.78
C ALA A 343 8.96 -21.68 -9.41
N HIS A 344 9.04 -20.77 -8.43
CA HIS A 344 9.76 -20.99 -7.17
C HIS A 344 8.85 -21.02 -5.94
N SER A 345 7.81 -21.85 -5.98
CA SER A 345 6.91 -22.03 -4.83
C SER A 345 7.56 -22.86 -3.71
N GLY A 346 8.41 -23.83 -4.05
CA GLY A 346 9.13 -24.66 -3.10
C GLY A 346 10.23 -23.88 -2.39
N PHE A 347 10.95 -23.03 -3.12
CA PHE A 347 11.98 -22.13 -2.60
C PHE A 347 11.48 -21.33 -1.38
N PHE A 348 10.48 -20.48 -1.55
CA PHE A 348 10.00 -19.63 -0.46
C PHE A 348 9.37 -20.44 0.66
N LEU A 349 8.63 -21.51 0.33
CA LEU A 349 7.99 -22.34 1.33
C LEU A 349 9.00 -23.12 2.18
N TYR A 350 10.13 -23.53 1.60
CA TYR A 350 11.26 -24.09 2.35
C TYR A 350 11.83 -23.07 3.34
N GLY A 351 12.18 -21.87 2.87
CA GLY A 351 12.67 -20.80 3.76
C GLY A 351 11.67 -20.48 4.87
N ARG A 352 10.37 -20.57 4.60
CA ARG A 352 9.31 -20.38 5.59
C ARG A 352 9.31 -21.43 6.71
N VAL A 353 9.65 -22.69 6.40
CA VAL A 353 9.56 -23.81 7.35
C VAL A 353 10.88 -24.22 7.98
N ALA A 354 12.00 -24.02 7.28
CA ALA A 354 13.33 -24.46 7.70
C ALA A 354 13.73 -23.94 9.11
N PRO A 355 13.45 -22.67 9.48
CA PRO A 355 13.78 -22.16 10.81
C PRO A 355 13.14 -22.96 11.96
N PHE A 356 11.98 -23.58 11.74
CA PHE A 356 11.27 -24.32 12.80
C PHE A 356 11.16 -25.83 12.55
N ALA A 357 11.69 -26.34 11.44
CA ALA A 357 11.54 -27.74 11.05
C ALA A 357 12.27 -28.68 12.02
N ASP A 358 11.51 -29.42 12.83
CA ASP A 358 12.04 -30.56 13.58
C ASP A 358 12.18 -31.78 12.66
N CYS A 359 13.41 -32.10 12.27
CA CYS A 359 13.69 -33.16 11.29
C CYS A 359 13.53 -34.57 11.83
N ASP A 360 13.50 -34.76 13.14
CA ASP A 360 13.25 -36.08 13.75
C ASP A 360 11.81 -36.56 13.54
N ARG A 361 10.92 -35.65 13.15
CA ARG A 361 9.51 -35.94 12.81
C ARG A 361 9.28 -36.15 11.31
N LEU A 362 10.32 -36.07 10.49
CA LEU A 362 10.22 -36.24 9.04
C LEU A 362 10.53 -37.69 8.64
N PRO A 363 10.12 -38.12 7.43
CA PRO A 363 10.51 -39.43 6.90
C PRO A 363 12.02 -39.63 6.92
N ASP A 364 12.46 -40.88 7.12
CA ASP A 364 13.86 -41.27 7.01
C ASP A 364 14.27 -41.33 5.53
N ASP A 365 14.48 -40.14 4.95
CA ASP A 365 14.86 -39.92 3.57
C ASP A 365 16.14 -39.07 3.52
N ALA A 366 17.15 -39.56 2.81
CA ALA A 366 18.47 -38.92 2.73
C ALA A 366 18.42 -37.56 2.01
N ASP A 367 17.59 -37.42 0.99
CA ASP A 367 17.46 -36.18 0.23
C ASP A 367 16.77 -35.11 1.08
N LEU A 368 15.68 -35.47 1.78
CA LEU A 368 15.02 -34.54 2.71
C LEU A 368 15.93 -34.12 3.86
N ARG A 369 16.74 -35.06 4.39
CA ARG A 369 17.74 -34.76 5.42
C ARG A 369 18.83 -33.81 4.94
N SER A 370 19.10 -33.73 3.64
CA SER A 370 20.05 -32.75 3.08
C SER A 370 19.62 -31.30 3.29
N LEU A 371 18.33 -31.05 3.56
CA LEU A 371 17.75 -29.73 3.82
C LEU A 371 17.59 -29.40 5.31
N CYS A 372 17.96 -30.33 6.20
CA CYS A 372 17.83 -30.17 7.64
C CYS A 372 18.95 -29.32 8.23
N ASP A 373 18.58 -28.28 8.98
CA ASP A 373 19.53 -27.49 9.74
C ASP A 373 19.95 -28.22 11.02
N PRO A 374 21.24 -28.56 11.19
CA PRO A 374 21.72 -29.28 12.35
C PRO A 374 21.73 -28.43 13.63
N ARG A 375 21.57 -27.10 13.54
CA ARG A 375 21.57 -26.22 14.71
C ARG A 375 20.29 -26.40 15.54
N PRO A 376 20.37 -26.23 16.88
CA PRO A 376 19.19 -26.15 17.74
C PRO A 376 18.22 -25.06 17.28
N LEU A 377 16.91 -25.27 17.47
CA LEU A 377 15.85 -24.33 17.01
C LEU A 377 16.07 -22.88 17.45
N ALA A 378 16.64 -22.65 18.64
CA ALA A 378 16.89 -21.31 19.17
C ALA A 378 18.06 -20.57 18.50
N GLN A 379 18.88 -21.25 17.70
CA GLN A 379 20.06 -20.70 17.02
C GLN A 379 19.88 -20.60 15.50
N ARG A 380 18.67 -20.91 15.02
CA ARG A 380 18.31 -20.88 13.60
C ARG A 380 17.92 -19.46 13.17
N GLY A 381 18.36 -19.07 11.98
CA GLY A 381 18.20 -17.71 11.47
C GLY A 381 16.83 -17.44 10.83
N SER A 382 16.66 -16.23 10.29
CA SER A 382 15.47 -15.86 9.54
C SER A 382 15.31 -16.69 8.25
N PRO A 383 14.08 -16.79 7.73
CA PRO A 383 13.79 -17.47 6.45
C PRO A 383 14.73 -17.13 5.30
N VAL A 384 15.16 -15.87 5.20
CA VAL A 384 16.03 -15.40 4.11
C VAL A 384 17.45 -15.97 4.18
N THR A 385 17.94 -16.38 5.35
CA THR A 385 19.26 -17.01 5.52
C THR A 385 19.30 -18.43 4.95
N TYR A 386 18.14 -19.08 4.79
CA TYR A 386 18.01 -20.39 4.15
C TYR A 386 17.89 -20.33 2.62
N LEU A 387 17.77 -19.11 2.06
CA LEU A 387 17.40 -18.90 0.65
C LEU A 387 18.50 -18.23 -0.16
N TRP A 388 19.03 -17.11 0.35
CA TRP A 388 19.86 -16.21 -0.46
C TRP A 388 21.37 -16.44 -0.37
N PRO A 389 21.95 -16.89 0.77
CA PRO A 389 23.35 -17.30 0.78
C PRO A 389 23.58 -18.46 -0.20
N ASP A 390 24.68 -18.40 -0.95
CA ASP A 390 25.10 -19.45 -1.86
C ASP A 390 25.40 -20.75 -1.09
N ASP A 391 26.02 -20.64 0.08
CA ASP A 391 26.31 -21.74 1.01
C ASP A 391 25.09 -22.27 1.81
N SER A 392 23.89 -21.71 1.58
CA SER A 392 22.67 -22.23 2.20
C SER A 392 22.43 -23.70 1.86
N LEU A 393 21.75 -24.43 2.74
CA LEU A 393 21.41 -25.86 2.54
C LEU A 393 20.65 -26.09 1.22
N LEU A 394 19.89 -25.09 0.75
CA LEU A 394 19.18 -25.17 -0.51
C LEU A 394 20.10 -24.99 -1.73
N ARG A 395 21.09 -24.09 -1.66
CA ARG A 395 21.93 -23.71 -2.81
C ARG A 395 23.29 -24.42 -2.87
N GLN A 396 23.82 -24.92 -1.75
CA GLN A 396 25.00 -25.78 -1.69
C GLN A 396 26.24 -25.22 -2.40
N GLY A 397 26.50 -23.92 -2.25
CA GLY A 397 27.61 -23.18 -2.87
C GLY A 397 27.35 -22.73 -4.31
N ASN A 398 26.11 -22.83 -4.81
CA ASN A 398 25.76 -22.43 -6.18
C ASN A 398 25.10 -21.05 -6.23
N ASP A 399 25.34 -20.31 -7.31
CA ASP A 399 24.69 -19.02 -7.59
C ASP A 399 23.17 -19.13 -7.83
N LEU A 400 22.73 -20.29 -8.32
CA LEU A 400 21.33 -20.61 -8.58
C LEU A 400 20.94 -21.88 -7.84
N VAL A 401 19.63 -22.08 -7.62
CA VAL A 401 19.11 -23.34 -7.07
C VAL A 401 19.44 -24.49 -8.04
N PRO A 402 20.18 -25.51 -7.59
CA PRO A 402 20.50 -26.66 -8.44
C PRO A 402 19.23 -27.40 -8.93
N PRO A 403 19.27 -28.02 -10.14
CA PRO A 403 18.14 -28.79 -10.65
C PRO A 403 17.67 -29.85 -9.65
N GLY A 404 16.35 -30.00 -9.47
CA GLY A 404 15.74 -30.95 -8.53
C GLY A 404 15.62 -30.43 -7.10
N ARG A 405 16.40 -29.43 -6.68
CA ARG A 405 16.34 -28.90 -5.31
C ARG A 405 15.12 -28.02 -5.05
N GLU A 406 14.55 -27.40 -6.07
CA GLU A 406 13.28 -26.68 -5.96
C GLU A 406 12.12 -27.63 -5.61
N GLU A 407 12.04 -28.76 -6.30
CA GLU A 407 11.04 -29.79 -6.07
C GLU A 407 11.20 -30.40 -4.68
N LEU A 408 12.44 -30.74 -4.31
CA LEU A 408 12.79 -31.25 -2.98
C LEU A 408 12.45 -30.26 -1.86
N ALA A 409 12.68 -28.96 -2.08
CA ALA A 409 12.31 -27.90 -1.14
C ALA A 409 10.78 -27.84 -0.92
N GLY A 410 10.01 -27.98 -2.01
CA GLY A 410 8.56 -28.09 -1.95
C GLY A 410 8.09 -29.32 -1.19
N GLU A 411 8.70 -30.48 -1.44
CA GLU A 411 8.38 -31.74 -0.75
C GLU A 411 8.72 -31.69 0.74
N PHE A 412 9.91 -31.19 1.08
CA PHE A 412 10.33 -30.95 2.46
C PHE A 412 9.32 -30.06 3.19
N ALA A 413 8.94 -28.94 2.56
CA ALA A 413 7.99 -28.02 3.17
C ALA A 413 6.61 -28.65 3.40
N GLN A 414 6.13 -29.46 2.45
CA GLN A 414 4.89 -30.20 2.64
C GLN A 414 4.97 -31.20 3.80
N HIS A 415 6.07 -31.95 3.93
CA HIS A 415 6.26 -32.88 5.03
C HIS A 415 6.33 -32.17 6.38
N VAL A 416 7.08 -31.07 6.48
CA VAL A 416 7.14 -30.27 7.71
C VAL A 416 5.76 -29.71 8.07
N ILE A 417 5.01 -29.15 7.12
CA ILE A 417 3.68 -28.59 7.39
C ILE A 417 2.70 -29.67 7.87
N ARG A 418 2.72 -30.87 7.27
CA ARG A 418 1.85 -31.97 7.66
C ARG A 418 2.21 -32.55 9.03
N ALA A 419 3.51 -32.69 9.32
CA ALA A 419 3.99 -33.24 10.59
C ALA A 419 3.93 -32.21 11.74
N GLN A 420 4.05 -30.91 11.43
CA GLN A 420 4.19 -29.82 12.42
C GLN A 420 3.23 -28.64 12.13
N PRO A 421 1.92 -28.87 11.94
CA PRO A 421 0.98 -27.82 11.50
C PRO A 421 0.84 -26.69 12.53
N TRP A 422 1.04 -26.99 13.82
CA TRP A 422 0.95 -26.00 14.88
C TRP A 422 2.07 -24.96 14.82
N MET A 423 3.27 -25.35 14.39
CA MET A 423 4.36 -24.40 14.18
C MET A 423 4.02 -23.42 13.08
N MET A 424 3.39 -23.90 12.01
CA MET A 424 2.91 -23.04 10.92
C MET A 424 1.87 -22.03 11.41
N ILE A 425 0.86 -22.49 12.17
CA ILE A 425 -0.20 -21.64 12.72
C ILE A 425 0.37 -20.59 13.67
N THR A 426 1.15 -21.01 14.66
CA THR A 426 1.66 -20.12 15.71
C THR A 426 2.66 -19.09 15.19
N THR A 427 3.59 -19.48 14.33
CA THR A 427 4.54 -18.53 13.72
C THR A 427 3.85 -17.57 12.75
N THR A 428 2.86 -18.04 11.97
CA THR A 428 2.06 -17.16 11.10
C THR A 428 1.25 -16.15 11.91
N ALA A 429 0.62 -16.59 13.00
CA ALA A 429 -0.12 -15.70 13.90
C ALA A 429 0.80 -14.65 14.55
N ARG A 430 2.01 -15.06 14.93
CA ARG A 430 3.04 -14.15 15.47
C ARG A 430 3.48 -13.12 14.44
N TYR A 431 3.74 -13.52 13.20
CA TYR A 431 4.07 -12.59 12.12
C TYR A 431 2.92 -11.63 11.81
N LEU A 432 1.67 -12.11 11.76
CA LEU A 432 0.51 -11.26 11.58
C LEU A 432 0.33 -10.24 12.71
N GLY A 433 0.47 -10.68 13.96
CA GLY A 433 0.45 -9.79 15.13
C GLY A 433 1.61 -8.79 15.11
N GLY A 434 2.76 -9.22 14.60
CA GLY A 434 3.95 -8.40 14.41
C GLY A 434 3.69 -7.13 13.60
N TYR A 435 2.83 -7.14 12.59
CA TYR A 435 2.54 -5.94 11.78
C TYR A 435 1.80 -4.84 12.56
N PHE A 436 1.24 -5.16 13.72
CA PHE A 436 0.47 -4.27 14.57
C PHE A 436 1.06 -4.15 15.97
N TRP A 437 2.29 -4.63 16.17
CA TRP A 437 2.97 -4.60 17.45
C TRP A 437 3.25 -3.15 17.87
N PRO A 438 3.27 -2.80 19.18
CA PRO A 438 3.45 -1.41 19.63
C PRO A 438 4.75 -0.73 19.18
N VAL A 439 5.78 -1.53 18.88
CA VAL A 439 7.09 -1.09 18.37
C VAL A 439 7.46 -1.91 17.15
N GLN A 440 8.43 -1.45 16.36
CA GLN A 440 8.94 -2.19 15.20
C GLN A 440 9.23 -3.64 15.61
N TYR A 441 8.65 -4.58 14.85
CA TYR A 441 8.77 -6.01 15.06
C TYR A 441 10.02 -6.57 14.38
N GLU A 442 11.17 -6.02 14.74
CA GLU A 442 12.49 -6.42 14.26
C GLU A 442 13.15 -7.40 15.23
N THR A 443 13.42 -8.60 14.74
CA THR A 443 13.99 -9.72 15.49
C THR A 443 14.90 -10.50 14.56
N GLU A 444 15.70 -11.42 15.07
CA GLU A 444 16.56 -12.30 14.26
C GLU A 444 15.80 -13.12 13.20
N LEU A 445 14.47 -13.21 13.30
CA LEU A 445 13.59 -13.97 12.38
C LEU A 445 12.76 -13.10 11.44
N THR A 446 12.86 -11.77 11.51
CA THR A 446 12.03 -10.83 10.74
C THR A 446 12.88 -9.83 9.96
N SER A 447 12.32 -9.15 8.96
CA SER A 447 13.07 -8.14 8.20
C SER A 447 13.31 -6.86 9.00
N ARG A 448 14.40 -6.15 8.73
CA ARG A 448 14.60 -4.74 9.15
C ARG A 448 13.74 -3.75 8.34
N ALA A 449 13.17 -2.72 8.97
CA ALA A 449 12.26 -1.76 8.33
C ALA A 449 12.98 -0.75 7.42
N ASP A 450 14.14 -0.29 7.87
CA ASP A 450 14.95 0.75 7.23
C ASP A 450 15.47 0.38 5.82
N THR A 451 15.37 -0.89 5.40
CA THR A 451 15.57 -1.30 4.00
C THR A 451 14.51 -0.71 3.06
N TRP A 452 13.33 -0.39 3.57
CA TRP A 452 12.15 0.04 2.80
C TRP A 452 11.75 1.49 3.07
N GLU A 453 12.44 2.17 3.98
CA GLU A 453 12.19 3.57 4.35
C GLU A 453 13.08 4.52 3.55
N LEU A 454 12.62 5.77 3.35
CA LEU A 454 13.44 6.76 2.68
C LEU A 454 14.67 7.12 3.53
N PRO A 455 15.89 7.07 2.98
CA PRO A 455 17.09 7.21 3.77
C PRO A 455 17.67 8.63 3.81
N ASP A 456 18.44 8.94 4.83
CA ASP A 456 19.33 10.11 4.86
C ASP A 456 20.77 9.78 4.42
N THR A 457 21.00 8.55 3.96
CA THR A 457 22.29 8.07 3.45
C THR A 457 22.15 7.51 2.03
N THR A 458 23.26 7.42 1.30
CA THR A 458 23.25 6.92 -0.08
C THR A 458 23.14 5.40 -0.18
N ARG A 459 23.41 4.66 0.90
CA ARG A 459 23.36 3.20 0.99
C ARG A 459 23.28 2.72 2.45
N ASN A 460 22.62 1.59 2.71
CA ASN A 460 22.48 0.99 4.05
C ASN A 460 22.96 -0.48 4.16
N ARG A 461 23.97 -0.86 3.38
CA ARG A 461 24.54 -2.22 3.39
C ARG A 461 25.18 -2.53 4.74
N LEU A 462 24.77 -3.64 5.36
CA LEU A 462 25.39 -4.16 6.58
C LEU A 462 26.62 -5.00 6.25
N PRO A 463 27.59 -5.08 7.19
CA PRO A 463 28.69 -6.04 7.09
C PRO A 463 28.18 -7.48 7.09
N ASP A 464 28.89 -8.35 6.37
CA ASP A 464 28.57 -9.78 6.34
C ASP A 464 28.68 -10.38 7.77
N GLY A 465 27.80 -11.34 8.07
CA GLY A 465 27.73 -11.97 9.39
C GLY A 465 26.95 -11.21 10.46
N GLN A 466 26.49 -9.98 10.20
CA GLN A 466 25.52 -9.31 11.08
C GLN A 466 24.09 -9.82 10.87
N PRO A 467 23.22 -9.74 11.89
CA PRO A 467 21.78 -9.92 11.71
C PRO A 467 21.29 -9.02 10.57
N HIS A 468 20.39 -9.53 9.72
CA HIS A 468 19.81 -8.82 8.57
C HIS A 468 20.76 -8.46 7.42
N ALA A 469 22.03 -8.88 7.43
CA ALA A 469 22.92 -8.66 6.29
C ALA A 469 22.39 -9.28 4.99
N THR A 470 21.59 -10.34 5.10
CA THR A 470 20.95 -11.04 3.97
C THR A 470 19.60 -10.46 3.56
N ASP A 471 19.10 -9.42 4.24
CA ASP A 471 17.83 -8.75 3.89
C ASP A 471 18.01 -7.86 2.64
N GLY A 472 19.24 -7.71 2.14
CA GLY A 472 19.61 -6.81 1.07
C GLY A 472 19.86 -5.39 1.57
N TYR A 473 19.98 -4.45 0.63
CA TYR A 473 20.26 -3.04 0.92
C TYR A 473 19.74 -2.17 -0.22
N PHE A 474 19.51 -0.89 0.06
CA PHE A 474 19.24 0.10 -0.98
C PHE A 474 20.51 0.85 -1.38
N ALA A 475 20.50 1.44 -2.58
CA ALA A 475 21.35 2.56 -2.90
C ALA A 475 20.62 3.61 -3.74
N VAL A 476 21.07 4.86 -3.64
CA VAL A 476 20.66 5.97 -4.50
C VAL A 476 21.90 6.65 -5.06
N LYS A 477 21.81 7.14 -6.30
CA LYS A 477 22.94 7.78 -6.98
C LYS A 477 23.21 9.18 -6.41
N ASP A 478 22.18 10.03 -6.41
CA ASP A 478 22.27 11.43 -6.02
C ASP A 478 21.25 11.72 -4.91
N LEU A 479 21.72 12.11 -3.73
CA LEU A 479 20.91 12.43 -2.56
C LEU A 479 20.98 13.93 -2.25
N SER A 480 19.86 14.55 -1.86
CA SER A 480 19.83 15.91 -1.35
C SER A 480 19.63 15.90 0.16
N ASP A 481 20.67 16.23 0.92
CA ASP A 481 20.75 16.00 2.37
C ASP A 481 19.63 16.69 3.17
N GLY A 482 19.36 17.98 2.93
CA GLY A 482 18.35 18.74 3.68
C GLY A 482 16.93 18.15 3.57
N PRO A 483 16.40 17.96 2.35
CA PRO A 483 15.13 17.29 2.12
C PRO A 483 15.13 15.83 2.59
N ALA A 484 16.22 15.09 2.36
CA ALA A 484 16.33 13.69 2.74
C ALA A 484 16.24 13.51 4.26
N ALA A 485 16.88 14.36 5.06
CA ALA A 485 16.79 14.31 6.52
C ALA A 485 15.35 14.46 7.04
N VAL A 486 14.59 15.40 6.46
CA VAL A 486 13.18 15.62 6.83
C VAL A 486 12.31 14.43 6.40
N LEU A 487 12.55 13.90 5.20
CA LEU A 487 11.80 12.75 4.67
C LEU A 487 12.13 11.46 5.43
N SER A 488 13.39 11.21 5.80
CA SER A 488 13.81 10.06 6.60
C SER A 488 13.14 10.06 7.97
N PHE A 489 13.11 11.22 8.65
CA PHE A 489 12.34 11.36 9.88
C PHE A 489 10.85 11.05 9.68
N TYR A 490 10.26 11.53 8.58
CA TYR A 490 8.86 11.25 8.25
C TYR A 490 8.62 9.75 7.99
N SER A 491 9.53 9.09 7.28
CA SER A 491 9.46 7.65 6.99
C SER A 491 9.54 6.81 8.26
N GLY A 492 10.37 7.17 9.23
CA GLY A 492 10.43 6.48 10.53
C GLY A 492 9.15 6.55 11.37
N LEU A 493 8.25 7.52 11.10
CA LEU A 493 6.94 7.59 11.75
C LEU A 493 5.93 6.57 11.22
N SER A 494 6.24 5.89 10.11
CA SER A 494 5.31 4.97 9.42
C SER A 494 4.81 3.85 10.31
N TYR A 495 5.71 3.24 11.08
CA TYR A 495 5.36 2.09 11.89
C TYR A 495 4.60 2.50 13.16
N ALA A 496 4.87 3.69 13.72
CA ALA A 496 4.28 4.15 14.98
C ALA A 496 2.74 4.21 14.95
N VAL A 497 2.13 4.35 13.77
CA VAL A 497 0.66 4.37 13.62
C VAL A 497 0.04 2.98 13.49
N MET A 498 0.83 1.93 13.30
CA MET A 498 0.32 0.58 13.04
C MET A 498 -0.55 -0.01 14.14
N PRO A 499 -0.26 0.18 15.45
CA PRO A 499 -1.18 -0.24 16.51
C PRO A 499 -2.56 0.41 16.36
N LEU A 500 -2.63 1.69 15.98
CA LEU A 500 -3.90 2.39 15.73
C LEU A 500 -4.62 1.85 14.50
N VAL A 501 -3.88 1.48 13.45
CA VAL A 501 -4.45 0.79 12.28
C VAL A 501 -5.08 -0.53 12.72
N GLY A 502 -4.37 -1.36 13.50
CA GLY A 502 -4.89 -2.61 14.05
C GLY A 502 -6.16 -2.42 14.88
N LEU A 503 -6.16 -1.45 15.80
CA LEU A 503 -7.35 -1.11 16.60
C LEU A 503 -8.52 -0.62 15.74
N GLY A 504 -8.27 0.16 14.70
CA GLY A 504 -9.32 0.63 13.78
C GLY A 504 -9.92 -0.52 12.95
N LEU A 505 -9.10 -1.47 12.51
CA LEU A 505 -9.56 -2.69 11.84
C LEU A 505 -10.43 -3.54 12.77
N LEU A 506 -9.97 -3.77 14.01
CA LEU A 506 -10.74 -4.47 15.03
C LEU A 506 -12.07 -3.74 15.33
N ALA A 507 -12.04 -2.41 15.46
CA ALA A 507 -13.23 -1.59 15.66
C ALA A 507 -14.26 -1.79 14.55
N GLY A 508 -13.82 -1.93 13.29
CA GLY A 508 -14.72 -2.23 12.18
C GLY A 508 -15.37 -3.62 12.27
N VAL A 509 -14.61 -4.65 12.66
CA VAL A 509 -15.15 -6.00 12.89
C VAL A 509 -16.18 -5.98 14.02
N LEU A 510 -15.85 -5.34 15.14
CA LEU A 510 -16.74 -5.17 16.29
C LEU A 510 -17.99 -4.36 15.92
N ALA A 511 -17.86 -3.31 15.11
CA ALA A 511 -18.99 -2.54 14.60
C ALA A 511 -19.91 -3.39 13.72
N GLY A 512 -19.35 -4.34 12.96
CA GLY A 512 -20.13 -5.32 12.18
C GLY A 512 -20.96 -6.26 13.06
N ALA A 513 -20.35 -6.80 14.13
CA ALA A 513 -21.03 -7.67 15.09
C ALA A 513 -22.09 -6.92 15.91
N ALA A 514 -21.69 -5.81 16.55
CA ALA A 514 -22.58 -4.98 17.36
C ALA A 514 -23.70 -4.34 16.53
N GLY A 515 -23.41 -3.94 15.29
CA GLY A 515 -24.42 -3.43 14.35
C GLY A 515 -25.49 -4.47 14.04
N ARG A 516 -25.08 -5.74 13.82
CA ARG A 516 -26.01 -6.87 13.62
C ARG A 516 -26.93 -7.07 14.83
N ILE A 517 -26.37 -7.04 16.04
CA ILE A 517 -27.12 -7.22 17.30
C ILE A 517 -28.09 -6.04 17.54
N ARG A 518 -27.65 -4.81 17.26
CA ARG A 518 -28.42 -3.59 17.53
C ARG A 518 -29.38 -3.19 16.40
N GLY A 519 -29.36 -3.88 15.26
CA GLY A 519 -30.12 -3.47 14.08
C GLY A 519 -29.65 -2.11 13.53
N VAL A 520 -28.34 -1.90 13.44
CA VAL A 520 -27.69 -0.69 12.89
C VAL A 520 -26.69 -1.11 11.82
N ALA A 521 -26.61 -0.37 10.72
CA ALA A 521 -25.64 -0.67 9.65
C ALA A 521 -24.19 -0.72 10.20
N GLY A 522 -23.45 -1.79 9.92
CA GLY A 522 -22.03 -1.94 10.27
C GLY A 522 -21.09 -1.09 9.38
N PRO A 523 -19.79 -1.45 9.24
CA PRO A 523 -18.77 -0.60 8.58
C PRO A 523 -18.89 -0.46 7.06
N GLY A 524 -19.77 -1.24 6.42
CA GLY A 524 -20.06 -1.17 4.98
C GLY A 524 -19.00 -1.86 4.11
N ARG A 525 -19.26 -1.92 2.80
CA ARG A 525 -18.45 -2.72 1.86
C ARG A 525 -17.03 -2.21 1.63
N LEU A 526 -16.80 -0.89 1.69
CA LEU A 526 -15.47 -0.33 1.46
C LEU A 526 -14.50 -0.78 2.56
N PHE A 527 -14.96 -0.86 3.81
CA PHE A 527 -14.20 -1.44 4.92
C PHE A 527 -13.82 -2.89 4.62
N TRP A 528 -14.79 -3.76 4.37
CA TRP A 528 -14.52 -5.20 4.20
C TRP A 528 -13.62 -5.50 3.01
N LEU A 529 -13.80 -4.79 1.89
CA LEU A 529 -12.98 -4.99 0.70
C LEU A 529 -11.54 -4.46 0.89
N SER A 530 -11.37 -3.27 1.49
CA SER A 530 -10.04 -2.69 1.71
C SER A 530 -9.26 -3.38 2.83
N ALA A 531 -9.85 -3.52 4.01
CA ALA A 531 -9.28 -4.23 5.15
C ALA A 531 -8.99 -5.68 4.79
N GLY A 532 -9.95 -6.33 4.12
CA GLY A 532 -9.79 -7.70 3.64
C GLY A 532 -8.61 -7.82 2.68
N ALA A 533 -8.59 -7.06 1.58
CA ALA A 533 -7.53 -7.19 0.56
C ALA A 533 -6.13 -6.88 1.12
N GLY A 534 -6.00 -5.88 2.00
CA GLY A 534 -4.75 -5.62 2.69
C GLY A 534 -4.35 -6.79 3.59
N MET A 535 -5.29 -7.32 4.38
CA MET A 535 -5.02 -8.39 5.33
C MET A 535 -4.76 -9.73 4.68
N SER A 536 -5.41 -10.04 3.56
CA SER A 536 -5.12 -11.26 2.80
C SER A 536 -3.73 -11.21 2.17
N THR A 537 -3.24 -10.02 1.79
CA THR A 537 -1.85 -9.85 1.33
C THR A 537 -0.85 -10.15 2.45
N LEU A 538 -1.06 -9.57 3.65
CA LEU A 538 -0.19 -9.83 4.80
C LEU A 538 -0.26 -11.29 5.28
N LEU A 539 -1.46 -11.87 5.30
CA LEU A 539 -1.66 -13.28 5.63
C LEU A 539 -0.92 -14.18 4.64
N LEU A 540 -1.07 -13.94 3.34
CA LEU A 540 -0.44 -14.76 2.32
C LEU A 540 1.09 -14.65 2.39
N SER A 541 1.64 -13.45 2.60
CA SER A 541 3.07 -13.27 2.88
C SER A 541 3.52 -14.06 4.11
N SER A 542 2.82 -13.91 5.24
CA SER A 542 3.16 -14.62 6.48
C SER A 542 3.08 -16.15 6.33
N LEU A 543 2.24 -16.65 5.41
CA LEU A 543 2.10 -18.06 5.09
C LEU A 543 3.17 -18.58 4.11
N THR A 544 3.75 -17.75 3.26
CA THR A 544 4.64 -18.23 2.18
C THR A 544 6.08 -17.77 2.30
N SER A 545 6.33 -16.56 2.81
CA SER A 545 7.65 -15.93 2.89
C SER A 545 8.07 -15.51 4.30
N ALA A 546 7.11 -15.42 5.23
CA ALA A 546 7.21 -14.85 6.59
C ALA A 546 6.93 -13.34 6.66
N PHE A 547 7.31 -12.72 7.78
CA PHE A 547 7.14 -11.30 8.04
C PHE A 547 8.17 -10.49 7.26
N ASP A 548 7.68 -9.55 6.45
CA ASP A 548 8.52 -8.53 5.85
C ASP A 548 7.72 -7.22 5.71
N TYR A 549 8.30 -6.13 6.18
CA TYR A 549 7.72 -4.80 6.15
C TYR A 549 7.34 -4.32 4.74
N ARG A 550 8.05 -4.79 3.71
CA ARG A 550 7.74 -4.52 2.32
C ARG A 550 6.30 -4.86 1.94
N TYR A 551 5.78 -5.98 2.45
CA TYR A 551 4.39 -6.37 2.17
C TYR A 551 3.40 -5.40 2.81
N LEU A 552 3.68 -4.92 4.02
CA LEU A 552 2.89 -3.89 4.68
C LEU A 552 2.94 -2.56 3.90
N GLY A 553 4.11 -2.15 3.39
CA GLY A 553 4.22 -0.96 2.54
C GLY A 553 3.37 -1.02 1.28
N SER A 554 3.26 -2.21 0.68
CA SER A 554 2.44 -2.40 -0.53
C SER A 554 0.92 -2.27 -0.31
N VAL A 555 0.44 -2.38 0.94
CA VAL A 555 -1.01 -2.36 1.25
C VAL A 555 -1.43 -1.42 2.38
N ILE A 556 -0.51 -0.64 2.96
CA ILE A 556 -0.81 0.27 4.08
C ILE A 556 -1.93 1.27 3.74
N GLY A 557 -1.97 1.75 2.49
CA GLY A 557 -3.04 2.63 2.01
C GLY A 557 -4.44 2.00 2.09
N LEU A 558 -4.55 0.68 1.90
CA LEU A 558 -5.80 -0.07 2.06
C LEU A 558 -6.14 -0.28 3.53
N LEU A 559 -5.16 -0.73 4.32
CA LEU A 559 -5.36 -1.09 5.73
C LEU A 559 -5.72 0.14 6.58
N ALA A 560 -4.98 1.25 6.41
CA ALA A 560 -5.23 2.47 7.15
C ALA A 560 -6.55 3.14 6.75
N ALA A 561 -6.94 3.09 5.47
CA ALA A 561 -8.27 3.53 5.03
C ALA A 561 -9.38 2.67 5.67
N GLY A 562 -9.20 1.35 5.70
CA GLY A 562 -10.06 0.41 6.42
C GLY A 562 -10.15 0.74 7.92
N ALA A 563 -9.03 1.04 8.56
CA ALA A 563 -8.99 1.39 9.99
C ALA A 563 -9.82 2.65 10.31
N VAL A 564 -9.70 3.70 9.49
CA VAL A 564 -10.51 4.92 9.64
C VAL A 564 -12.00 4.61 9.47
N LEU A 565 -12.37 3.81 8.47
CA LEU A 565 -13.76 3.40 8.25
C LEU A 565 -14.30 2.58 9.42
N GLY A 566 -13.49 1.66 9.96
CA GLY A 566 -13.84 0.82 11.10
C GLY A 566 -14.08 1.62 12.37
N ALA A 567 -13.19 2.57 12.68
CA ALA A 567 -13.33 3.48 13.81
C ALA A 567 -14.61 4.34 13.71
N VAL A 568 -14.86 4.94 12.55
CA VAL A 568 -16.08 5.74 12.29
C VAL A 568 -17.34 4.88 12.44
N ALA A 569 -17.31 3.63 11.95
CA ALA A 569 -18.43 2.72 12.06
C ALA A 569 -18.74 2.35 13.51
N LEU A 570 -17.72 2.06 14.32
CA LEU A 570 -17.91 1.71 15.72
C LEU A 570 -18.52 2.87 16.51
N VAL A 571 -18.00 4.09 16.33
CA VAL A 571 -18.56 5.29 16.98
C VAL A 571 -20.03 5.48 16.60
N ARG A 572 -20.39 5.26 15.33
CA ARG A 572 -21.79 5.34 14.87
C ARG A 572 -22.68 4.28 15.52
N VAL A 573 -22.23 3.03 15.58
CA VAL A 573 -23.01 1.92 16.18
C VAL A 573 -23.20 2.15 17.68
N LEU A 574 -22.18 2.64 18.39
CA LEU A 574 -22.25 2.92 19.83
C LEU A 574 -23.16 4.11 20.15
N ARG A 575 -23.19 5.14 19.29
CA ARG A 575 -24.03 6.35 19.48
C ARG A 575 -25.46 6.20 18.96
N ALA A 576 -25.80 5.09 18.31
CA ALA A 576 -27.12 4.86 17.74
C ALA A 576 -28.20 4.76 18.84
N ARG A 577 -29.25 5.58 18.69
CA ARG A 577 -30.43 5.60 19.56
C ARG A 577 -31.43 4.53 19.13
N PRO A 578 -32.42 4.16 19.98
CA PRO A 578 -33.46 3.18 19.63
C PRO A 578 -34.25 3.54 18.36
N ALA A 579 -34.40 4.83 18.06
CA ALA A 579 -35.03 5.32 16.82
C ALA A 579 -34.18 5.09 15.56
N ASP A 580 -32.87 4.87 15.71
CA ASP A 580 -31.95 4.56 14.61
C ASP A 580 -31.93 3.06 14.24
N ARG A 581 -32.72 2.24 14.95
CA ARG A 581 -32.91 0.82 14.63
C ARG A 581 -33.64 0.69 13.30
N PHE A 582 -33.19 -0.23 12.45
CA PHE A 582 -33.89 -0.58 11.22
C PHE A 582 -35.38 -0.84 11.48
N HIS A 583 -36.24 0.08 11.06
CA HIS A 583 -37.67 -0.17 10.97
C HIS A 583 -37.89 -0.94 9.66
N GLY A 584 -38.00 -2.26 9.76
CA GLY A 584 -38.49 -3.12 8.69
C GLY A 584 -37.65 -3.15 7.41
N GLY A 585 -36.63 -4.01 7.40
CA GLY A 585 -36.03 -4.55 6.19
C GLY A 585 -34.84 -3.77 5.63
N THR A 586 -33.62 -4.30 5.78
CA THR A 586 -32.57 -4.39 4.73
C THR A 586 -31.20 -4.79 5.30
N LEU A 587 -30.48 -5.62 4.54
CA LEU A 587 -29.01 -5.77 4.49
C LEU A 587 -28.59 -5.67 3.02
#